data_AF-A0A9J6E0I9-F1
#
_entry.id   AF-A0A9J6E0I9-F1
#
_cell.length_a   1.000
_cell.length_b   1.000
_cell.length_c   1.000
_cell.angle_alpha   90.00
_cell.angle_beta   90.00
_cell.angle_gamma   90.00
#
_symmetry.space_group_name_H-M   'P 1'
#
loop_
_entity.id
_entity.type
_entity.pdbx_description
1 polymer ?
#
loop_
_entity_poly.entity_id
_entity_poly.type
_entity_poly.pdbx_seq_one_letter_code
_entity_poly.pdbx_strand_id
1 'polypeptide(L)'
;MMDCCLVLYHPYRPLVQYVHDIGPEDSLLSMAWKVVNDSLRTDVCLLHPPHQIALACLHVACVILQRDCKHWFAELNVDMEKILDITRQVLGLYDTWRNMDEKKELPPILAKVPKPKTQPSRPPSQGPNDQNVTQQPS
;
A
#
# COMPACT_ATOMS: atom_id res chain seq x y z
N MET A 1 -4.41 -16.60 0.46
CA MET A 1 -5.38 -16.60 1.57
C MET A 1 -4.62 -16.15 2.81
N MET A 2 -5.20 -15.34 3.70
CA MET A 2 -4.45 -14.65 4.78
C MET A 2 -4.40 -15.43 6.12
N ASP A 3 -4.65 -16.75 6.11
CA ASP A 3 -4.48 -17.68 7.25
C ASP A 3 -4.95 -17.17 8.64
N CYS A 4 -6.05 -16.40 8.68
CA CYS A 4 -6.57 -15.75 9.89
C CYS A 4 -5.59 -14.79 10.61
N CYS A 5 -4.56 -14.30 9.92
CA CYS A 5 -3.64 -13.25 10.38
C CYS A 5 -4.31 -11.88 10.33
N LEU A 6 -5.13 -11.56 11.34
CA LEU A 6 -5.92 -10.32 11.40
C LEU A 6 -5.21 -9.17 12.13
N VAL A 7 -4.13 -9.46 12.86
CA VAL A 7 -3.36 -8.46 13.62
C VAL A 7 -2.15 -8.03 12.82
N LEU A 8 -2.15 -6.78 12.37
CA LEU A 8 -1.04 -6.16 11.66
C LEU A 8 -0.35 -5.12 12.55
N TYR A 9 0.97 -5.16 12.58
CA TYR A 9 1.78 -4.16 13.26
C TYR A 9 2.13 -3.04 12.27
N HIS A 10 1.91 -1.79 12.68
CA HIS A 10 2.14 -0.62 11.84
C HIS A 10 3.22 0.31 12.41
N PRO A 11 3.92 1.06 11.53
CA PRO A 11 5.03 1.94 11.91
C PRO A 11 4.62 3.17 12.74
N TYR A 12 3.34 3.51 12.86
CA TYR A 12 2.89 4.70 13.60
C TYR A 12 3.25 4.68 15.08
N ARG A 13 3.10 3.52 15.74
CA ARG A 13 3.41 3.38 17.16
C ARG A 13 4.89 3.61 17.47
N PRO A 14 5.84 2.92 16.81
CA PRO A 14 7.26 3.20 17.02
C PRO A 14 7.65 4.61 16.58
N LEU A 15 7.03 5.16 15.53
CA LEU A 15 7.29 6.54 15.09
C LEU A 15 7.05 7.57 16.21
N VAL A 16 5.89 7.50 16.88
CA VAL A 16 5.57 8.43 17.98
C VAL A 16 6.58 8.31 19.13
N GLN A 17 7.02 7.08 19.43
CA GLN A 17 8.03 6.84 20.46
C GLN A 17 9.38 7.46 20.08
N TYR A 18 9.81 7.31 18.83
CA TYR A 18 11.06 7.91 18.35
C TYR A 18 11.01 9.44 18.34
N VAL A 19 9.92 10.04 17.86
CA VAL A 19 9.80 11.51 17.87
C VAL A 19 9.80 12.06 19.29
N HIS A 20 9.18 11.37 20.25
CA HIS A 20 9.24 11.75 21.65
C HIS A 20 10.68 11.67 22.20
N ASP A 21 11.44 10.65 21.81
CA ASP A 21 12.83 10.43 22.27
C ASP A 21 13.81 11.50 21.72
N ILE A 22 13.67 11.93 20.46
CA ILE A 22 14.50 13.01 19.89
C ILE A 22 14.07 14.41 20.38
N GLY A 23 12.98 14.50 21.14
CA GLY A 23 12.36 15.76 21.54
C GLY A 23 11.07 16.02 20.76
N PRO A 24 9.92 16.14 21.46
CA PRO A 24 8.61 16.22 20.82
C PRO A 24 8.50 17.49 19.99
N GLU A 25 8.39 17.31 18.67
CA GLU A 25 8.20 18.38 17.71
C GLU A 25 7.05 18.02 16.77
N ASP A 26 5.98 18.81 16.81
CA ASP A 26 4.76 18.55 16.02
C ASP A 26 5.03 18.60 14.50
N SER A 27 5.98 19.43 14.07
CA SER A 27 6.39 19.55 12.66
C SER A 27 6.99 18.23 12.15
N LEU A 28 7.89 17.63 12.95
CA LEU A 28 8.60 16.40 12.64
C LEU A 28 7.63 15.22 12.63
N LEU A 29 6.77 15.13 13.66
CA LEU A 29 5.76 14.08 13.72
C LEU A 29 4.81 14.17 12.52
N SER A 30 4.31 15.37 12.21
CA SER A 30 3.39 15.58 11.09
C SER A 30 4.03 15.21 9.74
N MET A 31 5.30 15.57 9.53
CA MET A 31 6.02 15.23 8.31
C MET A 31 6.30 13.72 8.21
N ALA A 32 6.85 13.12 9.27
CA ALA A 32 7.15 11.70 9.30
C ALA A 32 5.89 10.84 9.17
N TRP A 33 4.76 11.27 9.73
CA TRP A 33 3.48 10.59 9.58
C TRP A 33 3.01 10.57 8.11
N LYS A 34 3.18 11.68 7.38
CA LYS A 34 2.88 11.74 5.94
C LYS A 34 3.75 10.76 5.16
N VAL A 35 5.06 10.75 5.42
CA VAL A 35 6.00 9.84 4.76
C VAL A 35 5.65 8.38 5.07
N VAL A 36 5.25 8.06 6.30
CA VAL A 36 4.78 6.72 6.67
C VAL A 36 3.55 6.33 5.85
N ASN A 37 2.57 7.23 5.69
CA ASN A 37 1.39 6.95 4.86
C ASN A 37 1.77 6.67 3.40
N ASP A 38 2.73 7.42 2.87
CA ASP A 38 3.21 7.24 1.50
C ASP A 38 3.96 5.91 1.34
N SER A 39 4.70 5.47 2.36
CA SER A 39 5.40 4.19 2.35
C SER A 39 4.47 2.98 2.12
N LEU A 40 3.18 3.09 2.47
CA LEU A 40 2.17 2.05 2.24
C LEU A 40 1.79 1.88 0.75
N ARG A 41 2.21 2.80 -0.12
CA ARG A 41 2.10 2.64 -1.58
C ARG A 41 3.22 1.79 -2.18
N THR A 42 4.14 1.29 -1.35
CA THR A 42 5.26 0.44 -1.74
C THR A 42 5.19 -0.91 -1.02
N ASP A 43 6.05 -1.84 -1.41
CA ASP A 43 6.10 -3.20 -0.84
C ASP A 43 6.87 -3.27 0.50
N VAL A 44 7.37 -2.14 1.02
CA VAL A 44 8.21 -2.12 2.24
C VAL A 44 7.51 -2.70 3.46
N CYS A 45 6.18 -2.61 3.55
CA CYS A 45 5.38 -3.14 4.65
C CYS A 45 5.35 -4.68 4.69
N LEU A 46 5.67 -5.34 3.57
CA LEU A 46 5.78 -6.80 3.47
C LEU A 46 7.22 -7.28 3.62
N LEU A 47 8.20 -6.41 3.34
CA LEU A 47 9.62 -6.74 3.29
C LEU A 47 10.36 -6.43 4.60
N HIS A 48 9.90 -5.43 5.36
CA HIS A 48 10.62 -4.93 6.53
C HIS A 48 9.73 -4.84 7.79
N PRO A 49 10.32 -5.01 8.98
CA PRO A 49 9.63 -4.77 10.24
C PRO A 49 9.16 -3.31 10.41
N PRO A 50 8.01 -3.06 11.06
CA PRO A 50 7.44 -1.72 11.21
C PRO A 50 8.35 -0.69 11.90
N HIS A 51 9.19 -1.12 12.84
CA HIS A 51 10.12 -0.21 13.53
C HIS A 51 11.22 0.32 12.60
N GLN A 52 11.71 -0.50 11.67
CA GLN A 52 12.68 -0.07 10.65
C GLN A 52 12.05 0.89 9.64
N ILE A 53 10.81 0.63 9.24
CA ILE A 53 10.06 1.52 8.35
C ILE A 53 9.85 2.88 9.01
N ALA A 54 9.49 2.90 10.30
CA ALA A 54 9.33 4.14 11.06
C ALA A 54 10.62 4.96 11.11
N LEU A 55 11.77 4.32 11.36
CA LEU A 55 13.09 4.99 11.35
C LEU A 55 13.46 5.54 9.96
N ALA A 56 13.20 4.79 8.89
CA ALA A 56 13.46 5.25 7.54
C ALA A 56 12.58 6.45 7.15
N CYS A 57 11.30 6.42 7.51
CA CYS A 57 10.37 7.53 7.27
C CYS A 57 10.74 8.77 8.10
N LEU A 58 11.16 8.55 9.35
CA LEU A 58 11.66 9.61 10.23
C LEU A 58 12.93 10.25 9.65
N HIS A 59 13.87 9.45 9.15
CA HIS A 59 15.07 9.95 8.50
C HIS A 59 14.75 10.83 7.29
N VAL A 60 13.83 10.39 6.42
CA VAL A 60 13.35 11.21 5.28
C VAL A 60 12.74 12.52 5.77
N ALA A 61 11.91 12.50 6.82
CA ALA A 61 11.32 13.70 7.39
C ALA A 61 12.39 14.66 7.97
N CYS A 62 13.40 14.14 8.66
CA CYS A 62 14.52 14.94 9.17
C CYS A 62 15.28 15.64 8.03
N VAL A 63 15.50 14.94 6.90
CA VAL A 63 16.15 15.52 5.71
C VAL A 63 15.29 16.62 5.09
N ILE A 64 13.97 16.40 4.97
CA ILE A 64 13.03 17.41 4.42
C ILE A 64 12.98 18.65 5.30
N LEU A 65 12.95 18.48 6.62
CA LEU A 65 12.90 19.58 7.58
C LEU A 65 14.27 20.19 7.92
N GLN A 66 15.36 19.71 7.29
CA GLN A 66 16.73 20.14 7.58
C GLN A 66 17.11 20.03 9.07
N ARG A 67 16.56 19.02 9.77
CA ARG A 67 16.81 18.76 11.19
C ARG A 67 18.00 17.82 11.35
N ASP A 68 19.05 18.25 12.05
CA ASP A 68 20.18 17.38 12.32
C ASP A 68 19.86 16.39 13.44
N CYS A 69 19.61 15.14 13.06
CA CYS A 69 19.36 14.03 13.98
C CYS A 69 20.47 12.97 13.89
N LYS A 70 21.59 13.26 13.22
CA LYS A 70 22.63 12.25 12.91
C LYS A 70 23.19 11.59 14.16
N HIS A 71 23.39 12.38 15.21
CA HIS A 71 23.90 11.86 16.49
C HIS A 71 22.93 10.86 17.11
N TRP A 72 21.64 11.21 17.20
CA TRP A 72 20.61 10.30 17.72
C TRP A 72 20.51 9.01 16.89
N PHE A 73 20.54 9.12 15.56
CA PHE A 73 20.56 7.94 14.68
C PHE A 73 21.78 7.04 14.88
N ALA A 74 22.94 7.60 15.26
CA ALA A 74 24.16 6.85 15.52
C ALA A 74 24.14 6.08 16.86
N GLU A 75 23.29 6.48 17.80
CA GLU A 75 23.13 5.80 19.10
C GLU A 75 22.18 4.59 19.01
N LEU A 76 21.41 4.49 17.93
CA LEU A 76 20.48 3.39 17.72
C LEU A 76 21.21 2.08 17.43
N ASN A 77 20.84 1.02 18.15
CA ASN A 77 21.28 -0.35 17.84
C ASN A 77 20.41 -0.96 16.73
N VAL A 78 20.52 -0.42 15.51
CA VAL A 78 19.76 -0.86 14.33
C VAL A 78 20.67 -1.00 13.11
N ASP A 79 20.32 -1.92 12.21
CA ASP A 79 21.02 -2.07 10.94
C ASP A 79 20.72 -0.89 10.00
N MET A 80 21.67 0.03 9.89
CA MET A 80 21.55 1.24 9.06
C MET A 80 21.52 0.95 7.56
N GLU A 81 22.05 -0.20 7.12
CA GLU A 81 21.96 -0.62 5.71
C GLU A 81 20.49 -0.88 5.33
N LYS A 82 19.75 -1.57 6.20
CA LYS A 82 18.31 -1.79 6.02
C LYS A 82 17.50 -0.51 6.05
N ILE A 83 17.83 0.42 6.95
CA ILE A 83 17.16 1.73 7.00
C ILE A 83 17.35 2.46 5.67
N LEU A 84 18.58 2.47 5.15
CA LEU A 84 18.91 3.14 3.90
C LEU A 84 18.22 2.49 2.70
N ASP A 85 18.09 1.16 2.67
CA ASP A 85 17.34 0.45 1.63
C ASP A 85 15.85 0.84 1.62
N ILE A 86 15.22 0.94 2.80
CA ILE A 86 13.83 1.39 2.92
C ILE A 86 13.73 2.85 2.48
N THR A 87 14.66 3.71 2.92
CA THR A 87 14.70 5.12 2.51
C THR A 87 14.80 5.27 1.00
N ARG A 88 15.65 4.47 0.33
CA ARG A 88 15.76 4.47 -1.14
C ARG A 88 14.44 4.08 -1.82
N GLN A 89 13.74 3.06 -1.32
CA GLN A 89 12.44 2.67 -1.87
C GLN A 89 11.40 3.79 -1.73
N VAL A 90 11.36 4.45 -0.57
CA VAL A 90 10.45 5.58 -0.33
C VAL A 90 10.82 6.79 -1.21
N LEU A 91 12.10 7.08 -1.41
CA LEU A 91 12.52 8.14 -2.33
C LEU A 91 12.21 7.79 -3.80
N GLY A 92 12.36 6.52 -4.19
CA GLY A 92 12.00 6.02 -5.52
C GLY A 92 10.49 6.14 -5.81
N LEU A 93 9.65 5.99 -4.79
CA LEU A 93 8.22 6.29 -4.89
C LEU A 93 8.00 7.75 -5.27
N TYR A 94 8.65 8.70 -4.59
CA TYR A 94 8.47 10.13 -4.88
C TYR A 94 8.94 10.52 -6.27
N ASP A 95 10.02 9.91 -6.79
CA ASP A 95 10.46 10.13 -8.16
C ASP A 95 9.44 9.59 -9.18
N THR A 96 8.94 8.37 -8.94
CA THR A 96 7.89 7.77 -9.79
C THR A 96 6.62 8.62 -9.78
N TRP A 97 6.17 9.06 -8.62
CA TRP A 97 4.96 9.86 -8.47
C TRP A 97 5.08 11.23 -9.16
N ARG A 98 6.25 11.84 -9.12
CA ARG A 98 6.52 13.09 -9.85
C ARG A 98 6.39 12.94 -11.36
N ASN A 99 6.78 11.78 -11.89
CA ASN A 99 6.89 11.55 -13.34
C ASN A 99 5.64 10.89 -13.94
N MET A 100 4.74 10.33 -13.12
CA MET A 100 3.56 9.59 -13.57
C MET A 100 2.29 10.45 -13.55
N ASP A 101 1.65 10.63 -14.71
CA ASP A 101 0.32 11.24 -14.82
C ASP A 101 -0.76 10.15 -14.69
N GLU A 102 -1.19 9.89 -13.44
CA GLU A 102 -2.20 8.87 -13.12
C GLU A 102 -3.44 8.97 -14.03
N LYS A 103 -3.90 10.17 -14.36
CA LYS A 103 -5.14 10.33 -15.14
C LYS A 103 -5.01 9.82 -16.58
N LYS A 104 -3.81 9.89 -17.14
CA LYS A 104 -3.53 9.45 -18.51
C LYS A 104 -3.11 7.98 -18.57
N GLU A 105 -2.32 7.54 -17.59
CA GLU A 105 -1.72 6.20 -17.59
C GLU A 105 -2.65 5.12 -16.99
N LEU A 106 -3.56 5.49 -16.08
CA LEU A 106 -4.43 4.51 -15.40
C LEU A 106 -5.44 3.81 -16.33
N PRO A 107 -6.17 4.51 -17.25
CA PRO A 107 -7.14 3.85 -18.12
C PRO A 107 -6.55 2.71 -19.00
N PRO A 108 -5.41 2.87 -19.70
CA PRO A 108 -4.84 1.79 -20.49
C PRO A 108 -4.25 0.66 -19.63
N ILE A 109 -3.78 0.94 -18.41
CA ILE A 109 -3.32 -0.11 -17.48
C ILE A 109 -4.49 -0.97 -17.01
N LEU A 110 -5.61 -0.34 -16.61
CA LEU A 110 -6.81 -1.06 -16.17
C LEU A 110 -7.40 -1.94 -17.28
N ALA A 111 -7.31 -1.50 -18.54
CA ALA A 111 -7.74 -2.30 -19.68
C ALA A 111 -6.91 -3.59 -19.87
N LYS A 112 -5.64 -3.59 -19.43
CA LYS A 112 -4.72 -4.75 -19.47
C LYS A 112 -4.87 -5.68 -18.27
N VAL A 113 -5.58 -5.27 -17.22
CA VAL A 113 -5.79 -6.12 -16.04
C VAL A 113 -6.55 -7.38 -16.45
N PRO A 114 -6.06 -8.58 -16.10
CA PRO A 114 -6.75 -9.83 -16.39
C PRO A 114 -8.15 -9.81 -15.79
N LYS A 115 -9.17 -9.89 -16.67
CA LYS A 115 -10.56 -9.95 -16.23
C LYS A 115 -10.83 -11.34 -15.63
N PRO A 116 -11.57 -11.43 -14.50
CA PRO A 116 -12.03 -12.71 -14.00
C PRO A 116 -12.80 -13.44 -15.10
N LYS A 117 -12.52 -14.73 -15.29
CA LYS A 117 -13.32 -15.58 -16.19
C LYS A 117 -14.71 -15.74 -15.58
N THR A 118 -15.65 -14.87 -15.94
CA THR A 118 -17.06 -15.12 -15.68
C THR A 118 -17.48 -16.27 -16.59
N GLN A 119 -17.83 -17.40 -16.01
CA GLN A 119 -18.34 -18.55 -16.75
C GLN A 119 -19.81 -18.28 -17.10
N PRO A 120 -20.22 -18.14 -18.39
CA PRO A 120 -21.63 -18.08 -18.74
C PRO A 120 -22.01 -19.40 -19.42
N SER A 121 -22.76 -20.26 -18.73
CA SER A 121 -23.57 -21.30 -19.39
C SER A 121 -24.48 -21.99 -18.38
N ARG A 122 -25.60 -21.33 -18.05
CA ARG A 122 -26.83 -22.09 -17.87
C ARG A 122 -27.49 -22.14 -19.26
N PRO A 123 -27.67 -23.32 -19.87
CA PRO A 123 -28.49 -23.41 -21.08
C PRO A 123 -29.88 -22.83 -20.80
N PRO A 124 -30.56 -22.20 -21.79
CA PRO A 124 -31.97 -21.86 -21.62
C PRO A 124 -32.72 -23.14 -21.32
N SER A 125 -33.44 -23.16 -20.20
CA SER A 125 -34.37 -24.21 -19.85
C SER A 125 -35.35 -24.39 -21.02
N GLN A 126 -35.19 -25.45 -21.81
CA GLN A 126 -36.24 -25.88 -22.73
C GLN A 126 -37.41 -26.35 -21.86
N GLY A 127 -38.40 -25.48 -21.67
CA GLY A 127 -39.71 -25.88 -21.18
C GLY A 127 -40.34 -26.85 -22.20
N PRO A 128 -41.17 -27.82 -21.75
CA PRO A 128 -41.75 -28.81 -22.65
C PRO A 128 -42.65 -28.14 -23.70
N ASN A 129 -42.54 -28.61 -24.93
CA ASN A 129 -43.52 -28.40 -26.00
C ASN A 129 -44.93 -28.79 -25.52
N ASP A 130 -45.81 -27.81 -25.30
CA ASP A 130 -47.26 -28.00 -25.38
C ASP A 130 -47.72 -27.64 -26.81
N GLN A 131 -47.49 -28.58 -27.73
CA GLN A 131 -48.21 -28.65 -29.00
C GLN A 131 -49.07 -29.92 -29.00
N ASN A 132 -50.30 -29.84 -28.50
CA ASN A 132 -51.50 -30.42 -29.14
C ASN A 132 -52.71 -30.37 -28.19
N VAL A 133 -53.71 -29.53 -28.49
CA VAL A 133 -55.11 -29.95 -28.45
C VAL A 133 -55.89 -29.20 -29.56
N THR A 134 -55.89 -29.82 -30.75
CA THR A 134 -57.06 -30.21 -31.54
C THR A 134 -58.13 -29.16 -31.90
N GLN A 135 -58.16 -28.80 -33.19
CA GLN A 135 -59.35 -28.31 -33.90
C GLN A 135 -60.40 -29.44 -34.01
N GLN A 136 -61.68 -29.09 -33.81
CA GLN A 136 -62.88 -29.89 -34.11
C GLN A 136 -62.96 -30.25 -35.61
N PRO A 137 -63.70 -31.32 -36.01
CA PRO A 137 -65.10 -31.10 -36.42
C PRO A 137 -66.06 -32.31 -36.23
N SER A 138 -67.34 -32.00 -35.99
CA SER A 138 -68.52 -32.56 -36.69
C SER A 138 -69.73 -31.67 -36.41
#